data_AF-A0A1T1BFH9-F1
#
_entry.id   AF-A0A1T1BFH9-F1
#
_cell.length_a   1.000
_cell.length_b   1.000
_cell.length_c   1.000
_cell.angle_alpha   90.00
_cell.angle_beta   90.00
_cell.angle_gamma   90.00
#
_symmetry.space_group_name_H-M   'P 1'
#
loop_
_entity.id
_entity.type
_entity.pdbx_description
1 polymer ?
#
loop_
_entity_poly.entity_id
_entity_poly.type
_entity_poly.pdbx_seq_one_letter_code
_entity_poly.pdbx_strand_id
1 'polypeptide(L)'
;MKLSDVQKRLQSPFPAHMVAWKAVAISKDRSRALLLAHIDARAVQDRLDAICPDHWEFSVEVIPGTPVPTVKGRLTVLGVSREDIGQAPDGDLSTLKAAASDALKRCAVHFGIGRYLYDLPRTWGDWDDTKRQPTHTPELPDWARPDHERTPGGAHLMQAMDQLRYELPEDLDLQREVYRHLKAALGSLHPDPQQPPLGQPKGGHTGRAA
;
A
#
# COMPACT_ATOMS: atom_id res chain seq x y z
N MET A 1 4.24 2.75 -24.17
CA MET A 1 3.18 2.92 -23.16
C MET A 1 2.97 4.40 -22.92
N LYS A 2 1.74 4.89 -22.99
CA LYS A 2 1.37 6.29 -22.70
C LYS A 2 0.82 6.40 -21.28
N LEU A 3 0.86 7.60 -20.69
CA LEU A 3 0.31 7.83 -19.35
C LEU A 3 -1.17 7.43 -19.22
N SER A 4 -1.96 7.65 -20.27
CA SER A 4 -3.37 7.23 -20.34
C SER A 4 -3.56 5.73 -20.10
N ASP A 5 -2.59 4.91 -20.54
CA ASP A 5 -2.69 3.45 -20.51
C ASP A 5 -2.56 2.91 -19.07
N VAL A 6 -1.89 3.66 -18.20
CA VAL A 6 -1.60 3.26 -16.81
C VAL A 6 -2.34 4.07 -15.76
N GLN A 7 -3.06 5.12 -16.16
CA GLN A 7 -3.69 6.07 -15.24
C GLN A 7 -4.55 5.40 -14.17
N LYS A 8 -5.37 4.41 -14.54
CA LYS A 8 -6.21 3.66 -13.60
C LYS A 8 -5.40 2.87 -12.57
N ARG A 9 -4.27 2.27 -12.98
CA ARG A 9 -3.37 1.52 -12.10
C ARG A 9 -2.66 2.46 -11.11
N LEU A 10 -2.24 3.63 -11.56
CA LEU A 10 -1.64 4.66 -10.70
C LEU A 10 -2.66 5.17 -9.65
N GLN A 11 -3.92 5.34 -10.06
CA GLN A 11 -5.02 5.81 -9.21
C GLN A 11 -5.62 4.74 -8.28
N SER A 12 -5.22 3.48 -8.42
CA SER A 12 -5.81 2.41 -7.62
C SER A 12 -5.58 2.66 -6.13
N PRO A 13 -6.54 2.30 -5.25
CA PRO A 13 -6.33 2.42 -3.82
C PRO A 13 -5.10 1.63 -3.32
N PHE A 14 -4.52 2.07 -2.21
CA PHE A 14 -3.51 1.29 -1.50
C PHE A 14 -4.18 0.29 -0.55
N PRO A 15 -3.58 -0.90 -0.35
CA PRO A 15 -3.95 -1.80 0.73
C PRO A 15 -4.08 -1.07 2.06
N ALA A 16 -5.09 -1.42 2.86
CA ALA A 16 -5.40 -0.68 4.08
C ALA A 16 -4.23 -0.64 5.07
N HIS A 17 -3.41 -1.70 5.12
CA HIS A 17 -2.23 -1.76 6.00
C HIS A 17 -1.10 -0.81 5.59
N MET A 18 -1.06 -0.35 4.34
CA MET A 18 -0.10 0.66 3.87
C MET A 18 -0.56 2.09 4.14
N VAL A 19 -1.80 2.28 4.57
CA VAL A 19 -2.36 3.60 4.89
C VAL A 19 -2.16 3.90 6.37
N ALA A 20 -1.28 4.85 6.64
CA ALA A 20 -0.98 5.31 7.99
C ALA A 20 -1.80 6.56 8.35
N TRP A 21 -2.00 6.77 9.65
CA TRP A 21 -2.80 7.88 10.17
C TRP A 21 -1.94 8.81 11.00
N LYS A 22 -1.96 10.11 10.65
CA LYS A 22 -1.24 11.15 11.39
C LYS A 22 -2.21 12.11 12.06
N ALA A 23 -1.90 12.52 13.30
CA ALA A 23 -2.61 13.61 13.93
C ALA A 23 -2.27 14.94 13.26
N VAL A 24 -3.28 15.73 12.93
CA VAL A 24 -3.13 17.12 12.44
C VAL A 24 -3.67 18.16 13.41
N ALA A 25 -4.48 17.73 14.37
CA ALA A 25 -4.86 18.51 15.53
C ALA A 25 -5.06 17.56 16.72
N ILE A 26 -4.75 18.01 17.92
CA ILE A 26 -4.94 17.26 19.17
C ILE A 26 -5.91 18.07 20.04
N SER A 27 -6.87 17.39 20.69
CA SER A 27 -7.83 18.02 21.59
C SER A 27 -7.13 18.66 22.79
N LYS A 28 -7.82 19.60 23.46
CA LYS A 28 -7.23 20.34 24.60
C LYS A 28 -6.82 19.42 25.76
N ASP A 29 -7.62 18.38 26.01
CA ASP A 29 -7.36 17.34 27.01
C ASP A 29 -6.41 16.23 26.49
N ARG A 30 -5.95 16.34 25.24
CA ARG A 30 -5.01 15.42 24.58
C ARG A 30 -5.50 13.98 24.45
N SER A 31 -6.79 13.72 24.65
CA SER A 31 -7.41 12.39 24.56
C SER A 31 -7.83 12.01 23.15
N ARG A 32 -7.98 12.99 22.24
CA ARG A 32 -8.42 12.77 20.86
C ARG A 32 -7.56 13.55 19.88
N ALA A 33 -7.50 13.04 18.65
CA ALA A 33 -6.82 13.70 17.54
C ALA A 33 -7.68 13.72 16.28
N LEU A 34 -7.58 14.81 15.52
CA LEU A 34 -8.04 14.85 14.15
C LEU A 34 -7.00 14.11 13.30
N LEU A 35 -7.40 13.02 12.67
CA LEU A 35 -6.50 12.14 11.93
C LEU A 35 -6.61 12.38 10.42
N LEU A 36 -5.48 12.38 9.73
CA LEU A 36 -5.42 12.31 8.27
C LEU A 36 -4.67 11.06 7.83
N ALA A 37 -5.25 10.38 6.84
CA ALA A 37 -4.63 9.27 6.17
C ALA A 37 -3.48 9.75 5.27
N HIS A 38 -2.41 8.96 5.20
CA HIS A 38 -1.31 9.16 4.29
C HIS A 38 -0.63 7.81 3.98
N ILE A 39 0.18 7.81 2.93
CA ILE A 39 1.07 6.70 2.58
C ILE A 39 2.53 7.13 2.79
N ASP A 40 3.41 6.15 2.93
CA ASP A 40 4.85 6.39 2.90
C ASP A 40 5.33 6.69 1.46
N ALA A 41 6.48 7.34 1.34
CA ALA A 41 7.13 7.57 0.06
C ALA A 41 7.51 6.26 -0.65
N ARG A 42 7.84 5.18 0.08
CA ARG A 42 8.14 3.85 -0.51
C ARG A 42 6.93 3.29 -1.22
N ALA A 43 5.74 3.40 -0.65
CA ALA A 43 4.51 2.95 -1.31
C ALA A 43 4.28 3.65 -2.66
N VAL A 44 4.68 4.91 -2.80
CA VAL A 44 4.67 5.63 -4.08
C VAL A 44 5.70 5.04 -5.05
N GLN A 45 6.94 4.82 -4.59
CA GLN A 45 8.03 4.24 -5.38
C GLN A 45 7.66 2.83 -5.87
N ASP A 46 7.23 1.95 -4.97
CA ASP A 46 6.81 0.58 -5.27
C ASP A 46 5.68 0.56 -6.31
N ARG A 47 4.74 1.52 -6.24
CA ARG A 47 3.67 1.65 -7.24
C ARG A 47 4.22 2.05 -8.61
N LEU A 48 5.14 3.00 -8.65
CA LEU A 48 5.77 3.44 -9.89
C LEU A 48 6.62 2.30 -10.49
N ASP A 49 7.39 1.60 -9.67
CA ASP A 49 8.20 0.45 -10.07
C ASP A 49 7.35 -0.70 -10.62
N ALA A 50 6.20 -0.99 -10.00
CA ALA A 50 5.29 -2.04 -10.46
C ALA A 50 4.56 -1.70 -11.77
N ILE A 51 4.48 -0.41 -12.15
CA ILE A 51 3.69 0.06 -13.30
C ILE A 51 4.58 0.44 -14.47
N CYS A 52 5.67 1.15 -14.22
CA CYS A 52 6.53 1.76 -15.22
C CYS A 52 7.98 1.90 -14.72
N PRO A 53 8.66 0.78 -14.40
CA PRO A 53 9.94 0.77 -13.67
C PRO A 53 11.04 1.60 -14.36
N ASP A 54 11.16 1.50 -15.69
CA ASP A 54 12.20 2.23 -16.45
C ASP A 54 11.74 3.62 -16.94
N HIS A 55 10.55 4.05 -16.54
CA HIS A 55 9.88 5.21 -17.12
C HIS A 55 9.35 6.19 -16.07
N TRP A 56 9.97 6.24 -14.90
CA TRP A 56 9.78 7.32 -13.96
C TRP A 56 11.11 7.83 -13.41
N GLU A 57 11.15 9.12 -13.08
CA GLU A 57 12.29 9.77 -12.44
C GLU A 57 11.79 10.82 -11.45
N PHE A 58 12.56 11.07 -10.41
CA PHE A 58 12.26 12.11 -9.43
C PHE A 58 13.51 12.93 -9.12
N SER A 59 13.42 14.25 -9.30
CA SER A 59 14.48 15.18 -8.96
C SER A 59 14.01 16.17 -7.90
N VAL A 60 14.95 16.64 -7.08
CA VAL A 60 14.68 17.55 -5.96
C VAL A 60 15.59 18.77 -6.05
N GLU A 61 15.01 19.95 -5.90
CA GLU A 61 15.71 21.22 -5.77
C GLU A 61 15.43 21.81 -4.38
N VAL A 62 16.48 22.15 -3.62
CA VAL A 62 16.32 22.76 -2.30
C VAL A 62 15.88 24.21 -2.46
N ILE A 63 14.84 24.62 -1.74
CA ILE A 63 14.39 26.02 -1.67
C ILE A 63 15.08 26.67 -0.46
N PRO A 64 16.03 27.59 -0.66
CA PRO A 64 16.74 28.23 0.44
C PRO A 64 15.86 29.27 1.16
N GLY A 65 16.22 29.59 2.40
CA GLY A 65 15.60 30.69 3.16
C GLY A 65 14.20 30.38 3.71
N THR A 66 13.77 29.12 3.71
CA THR A 66 12.49 28.69 4.27
C THR A 66 12.60 28.39 5.77
N PRO A 67 11.53 28.58 6.57
CA PRO A 67 11.55 28.33 8.02
C PRO A 67 11.82 26.86 8.39
N VAL A 68 11.41 25.94 7.52
CA VAL A 68 11.68 24.50 7.61
C VAL A 68 12.32 24.02 6.31
N PRO A 69 13.09 22.92 6.31
CA PRO A 69 13.59 22.31 5.08
C PRO A 69 12.47 22.13 4.07
N THR A 70 12.62 22.77 2.93
CA THR A 70 11.62 22.83 1.88
C THR A 70 12.30 22.53 0.56
N VAL A 71 11.65 21.72 -0.27
CA VAL A 71 12.19 21.36 -1.57
C VAL A 71 11.11 21.41 -2.63
N LYS A 72 11.50 21.75 -3.86
CA LYS A 72 10.69 21.57 -5.05
C LYS A 72 10.97 20.18 -5.62
N GLY A 73 9.95 19.33 -5.67
CA GLY A 73 10.01 18.06 -6.36
C GLY A 73 9.57 18.19 -7.81
N ARG A 74 10.20 17.43 -8.70
CA ARG A 74 9.71 17.17 -10.06
C ARG A 74 9.67 15.66 -10.26
N LEU A 75 8.48 15.13 -10.49
CA LEU A 75 8.24 13.73 -10.83
C LEU A 75 7.86 13.64 -12.30
N THR A 76 8.66 12.92 -13.09
CA THR A 76 8.34 12.59 -14.48
C THR A 76 7.88 11.14 -14.53
N VAL A 77 6.72 10.89 -15.15
CA VAL A 77 6.18 9.53 -15.40
C VAL A 77 5.80 9.43 -16.87
N LEU A 78 6.39 8.48 -17.58
CA LEU A 78 6.17 8.25 -19.03
C LEU A 78 6.31 9.56 -19.85
N GLY A 79 7.32 10.37 -19.53
CA GLY A 79 7.64 11.63 -20.21
C GLY A 79 6.77 12.82 -19.82
N VAL A 80 5.81 12.67 -18.90
CA VAL A 80 5.00 13.78 -18.36
C VAL A 80 5.55 14.18 -16.99
N SER A 81 5.96 15.43 -16.83
CA SER A 81 6.47 15.95 -15.55
C SER A 81 5.41 16.74 -14.80
N ARG A 82 5.39 16.56 -13.47
CA ARG A 82 4.57 17.36 -12.55
C ARG A 82 5.40 17.73 -11.33
N GLU A 83 5.13 18.90 -10.79
CA GLU A 83 5.93 19.50 -9.72
C GLU A 83 5.04 19.89 -8.56
N ASP A 84 5.60 19.79 -7.35
CA ASP A 84 4.98 20.27 -6.12
C ASP A 84 6.08 20.55 -5.09
N ILE A 85 5.72 21.24 -4.02
CA ILE A 85 6.62 21.61 -2.93
C ILE A 85 6.43 20.63 -1.78
N GLY A 86 7.51 20.01 -1.30
CA GLY A 86 7.51 19.24 -0.07
C GLY A 86 8.15 20.00 1.08
N GLN A 87 7.60 19.82 2.27
CA GLN A 87 8.11 20.43 3.49
C GLN A 87 8.37 19.36 4.55
N ALA A 88 9.47 19.52 5.28
CA ALA A 88 9.72 18.70 6.45
C ALA A 88 8.75 19.10 7.58
N PRO A 89 8.35 18.15 8.45
CA PRO A 89 7.61 18.48 9.65
C PRO A 89 8.47 19.30 10.61
N ASP A 90 7.82 20.01 11.53
CA ASP A 90 8.51 20.72 12.61
C ASP A 90 9.22 19.75 13.59
N GLY A 91 10.24 20.24 14.29
CA GLY A 91 10.95 19.51 15.34
C GLY A 91 12.08 18.60 14.84
N ASP A 92 12.40 17.55 15.59
CA ASP A 92 13.58 16.68 15.36
C ASP A 92 13.59 15.94 14.01
N LEU A 93 12.42 15.85 13.35
CA LEU A 93 12.26 15.22 12.05
C LEU A 93 12.39 16.21 10.87
N SER A 94 12.70 17.48 11.18
CA SER A 94 12.87 18.57 10.23
C SER A 94 14.14 18.40 9.40
N THR A 95 14.07 17.51 8.40
CA THR A 95 15.21 17.10 7.56
C THR A 95 14.90 17.28 6.07
N LEU A 96 15.94 17.53 5.26
CA LEU A 96 15.79 17.55 3.80
C LEU A 96 15.24 16.22 3.25
N LYS A 97 15.55 15.09 3.90
CA LYS A 97 14.99 13.78 3.57
C LYS A 97 13.47 13.75 3.75
N ALA A 98 12.96 14.31 4.85
CA ALA A 98 11.53 14.39 5.09
C ALA A 98 10.85 15.30 4.05
N ALA A 99 11.44 16.47 3.75
CA ALA A 99 10.95 17.36 2.70
C ALA A 99 10.91 16.69 1.31
N ALA A 100 11.97 15.95 0.94
CA ALA A 100 12.01 15.20 -0.32
C ALA A 100 10.96 14.09 -0.39
N SER A 101 10.73 13.38 0.72
CA SER A 101 9.69 12.35 0.82
C SER A 101 8.30 12.94 0.69
N ASP A 102 8.05 14.11 1.31
CA ASP A 102 6.81 14.85 1.15
C ASP A 102 6.60 15.35 -0.28
N ALA A 103 7.64 15.92 -0.90
CA ALA A 103 7.61 16.40 -2.27
C ALA A 103 7.26 15.29 -3.27
N LEU A 104 7.87 14.11 -3.12
CA LEU A 104 7.56 12.94 -3.97
C LEU A 104 6.08 12.57 -3.87
N LYS A 105 5.56 12.43 -2.65
CA LYS A 105 4.14 12.09 -2.42
C LYS A 105 3.20 13.13 -3.02
N ARG A 106 3.51 14.41 -2.84
CA ARG A 106 2.71 15.52 -3.38
C ARG A 106 2.75 15.56 -4.90
N CYS A 107 3.90 15.38 -5.52
CA CYS A 107 4.02 15.24 -6.97
C CYS A 107 3.19 14.05 -7.49
N ALA A 108 3.23 12.92 -6.78
CA ALA A 108 2.51 11.69 -7.13
C ALA A 108 0.98 11.85 -7.09
N VAL A 109 0.44 12.68 -6.19
CA VAL A 109 -0.99 13.02 -6.11
C VAL A 109 -1.51 13.60 -7.43
N HIS A 110 -0.69 14.37 -8.13
CA HIS A 110 -1.10 14.91 -9.43
C HIS A 110 -1.36 13.78 -10.44
N PHE A 111 -0.55 12.72 -10.45
CA PHE A 111 -0.78 11.53 -11.27
C PHE A 111 -1.94 10.64 -10.76
N GLY A 112 -2.50 10.98 -9.59
CA GLY A 112 -3.61 10.28 -8.96
C GLY A 112 -3.20 9.27 -7.89
N ILE A 113 -1.90 9.06 -7.69
CA ILE A 113 -1.39 8.14 -6.67
C ILE A 113 -1.72 8.72 -5.28
N GLY A 114 -2.49 7.97 -4.48
CA GLY A 114 -2.90 8.40 -3.15
C GLY A 114 -3.85 9.61 -3.13
N ARG A 115 -4.32 10.10 -4.29
CA ARG A 115 -5.21 11.27 -4.36
C ARG A 115 -6.54 11.03 -3.63
N TYR A 116 -7.05 9.80 -3.70
CA TYR A 116 -8.28 9.40 -3.02
C TYR A 116 -8.24 9.57 -1.49
N LEU A 117 -7.05 9.61 -0.88
CA LEU A 117 -6.89 9.83 0.57
C LEU A 117 -7.34 11.22 1.00
N TYR A 118 -7.33 12.20 0.08
CA TYR A 118 -7.82 13.55 0.34
C TYR A 118 -9.36 13.64 0.34
N ASP A 119 -10.03 12.66 -0.25
CA ASP A 119 -11.50 12.56 -0.30
C ASP A 119 -12.06 11.84 0.95
N LEU A 120 -11.19 11.31 1.81
CA LEU A 120 -11.60 10.68 3.07
C LEU A 120 -12.19 11.72 4.04
N PRO A 121 -13.25 11.36 4.79
CA PRO A 121 -13.80 12.24 5.80
C PRO A 121 -12.76 12.50 6.89
N ARG A 122 -12.72 13.74 7.38
CA ARG A 122 -11.87 14.08 8.52
C ARG A 122 -12.51 13.55 9.79
N THR A 123 -11.84 12.61 10.46
CA THR A 123 -12.38 11.93 11.64
C THR A 123 -11.56 12.24 12.89
N TRP A 124 -12.25 12.53 13.99
CA TRP A 124 -11.66 12.57 15.31
C TRP A 124 -11.61 11.17 15.91
N GLY A 125 -10.40 10.65 16.14
CA GLY A 125 -10.16 9.37 16.79
C GLY A 125 -9.59 9.54 18.20
N ASP A 126 -9.68 8.47 18.99
CA ASP A 126 -9.02 8.39 20.30
C ASP A 126 -7.49 8.32 20.11
N TRP A 127 -6.76 9.00 21.00
CA TRP A 127 -5.34 9.29 20.85
C TRP A 127 -4.54 8.87 22.07
N ASP A 128 -3.44 8.15 21.83
CA ASP A 128 -2.42 7.86 22.83
C ASP A 128 -1.30 8.90 22.71
N ASP A 129 -1.27 9.84 23.64
CA ASP A 129 -0.31 10.94 23.61
C ASP A 129 1.13 10.52 23.93
N THR A 130 1.29 9.44 24.69
CA THR A 130 2.62 8.92 25.04
C THR A 130 3.26 8.24 23.83
N LYS A 131 2.46 7.45 23.09
CA LYS A 131 2.92 6.77 21.87
C LYS A 131 2.81 7.62 20.61
N ARG A 132 2.12 8.77 20.68
CA ARG A 132 1.82 9.66 19.56
C ARG A 132 1.16 8.93 18.38
N GLN A 133 0.14 8.13 18.69
CA GLN A 133 -0.60 7.35 17.68
C GLN A 133 -2.08 7.22 18.08
N PRO A 134 -2.99 6.95 17.12
CA PRO A 134 -4.36 6.61 17.47
C PRO A 134 -4.40 5.30 18.26
N THR A 135 -5.33 5.19 19.21
CA THR A 135 -5.52 3.95 19.99
C THR A 135 -6.14 2.84 19.13
N HIS A 136 -6.99 3.22 18.18
CA HIS A 136 -7.58 2.34 17.18
C HIS A 136 -7.32 2.90 15.79
N THR A 137 -6.81 2.06 14.88
CA THR A 137 -6.62 2.45 13.47
C THR A 137 -7.99 2.66 12.83
N PRO A 138 -8.28 3.85 12.27
CA PRO A 138 -9.53 4.09 11.57
C PRO A 138 -9.67 3.17 10.35
N GLU A 139 -10.88 2.66 10.16
CA GLU A 139 -11.21 1.84 8.99
C GLU A 139 -11.42 2.71 7.75
N LEU A 140 -10.83 2.28 6.63
CA LEU A 140 -11.10 2.90 5.32
C LEU A 140 -12.52 2.53 4.86
N PRO A 141 -13.27 3.45 4.22
CA PRO A 141 -14.52 3.09 3.56
C PRO A 141 -14.27 2.17 2.34
N ASP A 142 -15.26 1.38 1.94
CA ASP A 142 -15.11 0.36 0.88
C ASP A 142 -14.54 0.91 -0.43
N TRP A 143 -14.97 2.10 -0.85
CA TRP A 143 -14.48 2.75 -2.07
C TRP A 143 -12.98 3.11 -2.01
N ALA A 144 -12.43 3.28 -0.81
CA ALA A 144 -11.03 3.61 -0.55
C ALA A 144 -10.16 2.37 -0.29
N ARG A 145 -10.74 1.17 -0.41
CA ARG A 145 -10.03 -0.12 -0.33
C ARG A 145 -9.83 -0.72 -1.74
N PRO A 146 -8.74 -1.45 -2.00
CA PRO A 146 -8.59 -2.25 -3.22
C PRO A 146 -9.72 -3.27 -3.35
N ASP A 147 -10.11 -3.62 -4.57
CA ASP A 147 -11.23 -4.54 -4.82
C ASP A 147 -11.10 -5.88 -4.08
N HIS A 148 -9.88 -6.41 -3.97
CA HIS A 148 -9.58 -7.68 -3.29
C HIS A 148 -9.63 -7.60 -1.75
N GLU A 149 -9.64 -6.40 -1.16
CA GLU A 149 -9.84 -6.20 0.29
C GLU A 149 -11.30 -5.94 0.66
N ARG A 150 -12.18 -5.77 -0.33
CA ARG A 150 -13.63 -5.56 -0.09
C ARG A 150 -14.37 -6.84 0.29
N THR A 151 -13.76 -8.00 0.13
CA THR A 151 -14.31 -9.30 0.54
C THR A 151 -13.95 -9.61 2.00
N PRO A 152 -14.81 -10.30 2.77
CA PRO A 152 -14.49 -10.75 4.13
C PRO A 152 -13.16 -11.51 4.17
N GLY A 153 -12.22 -11.09 5.03
CA GLY A 153 -10.90 -11.72 5.18
C GLY A 153 -9.84 -11.32 4.14
N GLY A 154 -10.20 -10.59 3.07
CA GLY A 154 -9.27 -10.21 1.99
C GLY A 154 -8.08 -9.37 2.48
N ALA A 155 -8.33 -8.42 3.39
CA ALA A 155 -7.27 -7.58 3.97
C ALA A 155 -6.22 -8.39 4.76
N HIS A 156 -6.63 -9.37 5.56
CA HIS A 156 -5.71 -10.22 6.33
C HIS A 156 -4.83 -11.06 5.40
N LEU A 157 -5.43 -11.62 4.33
CA LEU A 157 -4.69 -12.38 3.34
C LEU A 157 -3.64 -11.51 2.64
N MET A 158 -4.01 -10.30 2.22
CA MET A 158 -3.07 -9.40 1.54
C MET A 158 -1.91 -8.97 2.43
N GLN A 159 -2.18 -8.65 3.69
CA GLN A 159 -1.12 -8.32 4.65
C GLN A 159 -0.15 -9.50 4.82
N ALA A 160 -0.67 -10.74 4.94
CA ALA A 160 0.15 -11.94 5.02
C ALA A 160 0.97 -12.17 3.74
N MET A 161 0.37 -11.95 2.56
CA MET A 161 1.08 -12.07 1.28
C MET A 161 2.19 -11.04 1.11
N ASP A 162 1.98 -9.81 1.59
CA ASP A 162 2.96 -8.73 1.53
C ASP A 162 4.14 -9.00 2.47
N GLN A 163 3.86 -9.47 3.69
CA GLN A 163 4.89 -9.94 4.61
C GLN A 163 5.70 -11.11 4.02
N LEU A 164 5.00 -12.09 3.44
CA LEU A 164 5.65 -13.21 2.77
C LEU A 164 6.53 -12.74 1.62
N ARG A 165 6.14 -11.72 0.85
CA ARG A 165 6.97 -11.18 -0.24
C ARG A 165 8.31 -10.66 0.28
N TYR A 166 8.32 -10.06 1.47
CA TYR A 166 9.54 -9.55 2.09
C TYR A 166 10.40 -10.66 2.72
N GLU A 167 9.76 -11.69 3.25
CA GLU A 167 10.42 -12.85 3.89
C GLU A 167 10.71 -14.01 2.91
N LEU A 168 10.32 -13.87 1.64
CA LEU A 168 10.39 -14.93 0.64
C LEU A 168 11.87 -15.23 0.33
N PRO A 169 12.30 -16.49 0.44
CA PRO A 169 13.65 -16.87 0.06
C PRO A 169 13.96 -16.47 -1.38
N GLU A 170 15.19 -16.03 -1.67
CA GLU A 170 15.66 -15.82 -3.05
C GLU A 170 15.66 -17.13 -3.88
N ASP A 171 15.60 -18.27 -3.19
CA ASP A 171 15.51 -19.61 -3.78
C ASP A 171 14.17 -19.84 -4.48
N LEU A 172 14.23 -19.88 -5.82
CA LEU A 172 13.11 -20.09 -6.73
C LEU A 172 12.28 -21.36 -6.45
N ASP A 173 12.85 -22.42 -5.90
CA ASP A 173 12.13 -23.66 -5.63
C ASP A 173 11.29 -23.54 -4.35
N LEU A 174 11.82 -22.86 -3.33
CA LEU A 174 11.05 -22.46 -2.15
C LEU A 174 9.90 -21.51 -2.51
N GLN A 175 10.13 -20.55 -3.42
CA GLN A 175 9.06 -19.66 -3.88
C GLN A 175 7.93 -20.43 -4.59
N ARG A 176 8.28 -21.41 -5.42
CA ARG A 176 7.30 -22.29 -6.10
C ARG A 176 6.50 -23.13 -5.11
N GLU A 177 7.13 -23.60 -4.04
CA GLU A 177 6.48 -24.36 -2.99
C GLU A 177 5.48 -23.49 -2.19
N VAL A 178 5.91 -22.29 -1.77
CA VAL A 178 5.03 -21.31 -1.11
C VAL A 178 3.83 -20.97 -2.01
N TYR A 179 4.06 -20.70 -3.29
CA TYR A 179 2.99 -20.43 -4.25
C TYR A 179 2.03 -21.61 -4.40
N ARG A 180 2.55 -22.85 -4.45
CA ARG A 180 1.72 -24.06 -4.54
C ARG A 180 0.81 -24.20 -3.31
N HIS A 181 1.34 -23.95 -2.11
CA HIS A 181 0.56 -24.01 -0.87
C HIS A 181 -0.48 -22.90 -0.79
N LEU A 182 -0.12 -21.66 -1.13
CA LEU A 182 -1.05 -20.53 -1.20
C LEU A 182 -2.18 -20.79 -2.20
N LYS A 183 -1.86 -21.29 -3.40
CA LYS A 183 -2.85 -21.64 -4.41
C LYS A 183 -3.79 -22.74 -3.94
N ALA A 184 -3.28 -23.76 -3.24
CA ALA A 184 -4.11 -24.81 -2.66
C ALA A 184 -5.04 -24.29 -1.55
N ALA A 185 -4.54 -23.41 -0.67
CA ALA A 185 -5.32 -22.79 0.41
C ALA A 185 -6.38 -21.81 -0.13
N LEU A 186 -6.08 -21.09 -1.22
CA LEU A 186 -7.06 -20.23 -1.89
C LEU A 186 -8.15 -21.04 -2.60
N GLY A 187 -7.78 -22.17 -3.22
CA GLY A 187 -8.73 -23.08 -3.87
C GLY A 187 -9.71 -23.75 -2.89
N SER A 188 -9.37 -23.87 -1.60
CA SER A 188 -10.30 -24.41 -0.59
C SER A 188 -11.29 -23.37 -0.06
N LEU A 189 -11.00 -22.07 -0.20
CA LEU A 189 -11.88 -20.97 0.20
C LEU A 189 -12.94 -20.64 -0.87
N HIS A 190 -12.63 -20.89 -2.14
CA HIS A 190 -13.57 -20.83 -3.26
C HIS A 190 -13.60 -22.20 -3.96
N PRO A 191 -14.43 -23.15 -3.50
CA PRO A 191 -14.59 -24.40 -4.21
C PRO A 191 -15.15 -24.09 -5.61
N ASP A 192 -14.32 -24.32 -6.63
CA ASP A 192 -14.75 -24.30 -8.02
C ASP A 192 -15.89 -25.33 -8.17
N PRO A 193 -17.12 -24.92 -8.56
CA PRO A 193 -18.24 -25.85 -8.67
C PRO A 193 -18.02 -26.94 -9.73
N GLN A 194 -16.92 -26.90 -10.50
CA GLN A 194 -16.60 -27.89 -11.53
C GLN A 194 -15.38 -28.80 -11.24
N GLN A 195 -14.78 -28.78 -10.04
CA GLN A 195 -13.71 -29.74 -9.72
C GLN A 195 -14.25 -31.07 -9.18
N PRO A 196 -13.91 -32.23 -9.79
CA PRO A 196 -14.25 -33.52 -9.21
C PRO A 196 -13.47 -33.76 -7.91
N PRO A 197 -14.07 -34.42 -6.90
CA PRO A 197 -13.41 -34.67 -5.63
C PRO A 197 -12.18 -35.57 -5.81
N LEU A 198 -11.05 -35.12 -5.23
CA LEU A 198 -9.80 -35.87 -5.20
C LEU A 198 -9.94 -37.08 -4.26
N GLY A 199 -9.89 -38.27 -4.86
CA GLY A 199 -9.43 -39.49 -4.21
C GLY A 199 -10.50 -40.35 -3.53
N GLN A 200 -11.06 -41.31 -4.27
CA GLN A 200 -11.42 -42.60 -3.68
C GLN A 200 -10.35 -43.63 -4.07
N PRO A 201 -9.81 -44.42 -3.12
CA PRO A 201 -8.82 -45.43 -3.43
C PRO A 201 -9.48 -46.56 -4.22
N LYS A 202 -8.92 -46.90 -5.39
CA LYS A 202 -9.31 -48.09 -6.15
C LYS A 202 -8.88 -49.33 -5.35
N GLY A 203 -9.85 -49.97 -4.69
CA GLY A 203 -9.67 -51.29 -4.08
C GLY A 203 -9.26 -52.31 -5.14
N GLY A 204 -8.09 -52.90 -4.94
CA GLY A 204 -7.47 -53.86 -5.84
C GLY A 204 -8.28 -55.16 -5.94
N HIS A 205 -8.49 -55.60 -7.18
CA HIS A 205 -8.91 -56.96 -7.51
C HIS A 205 -7.77 -57.93 -7.14
N THR A 206 -7.97 -58.76 -6.13
CA THR A 206 -7.14 -59.95 -5.92
C THR A 206 -7.85 -61.14 -6.57
N GLY A 207 -7.36 -61.54 -7.74
CA GLY A 207 -7.71 -62.82 -8.34
C GLY A 207 -7.01 -63.94 -7.58
N ARG A 208 -7.74 -65.00 -7.24
CA ARG A 208 -7.16 -66.29 -6.87
C ARG A 208 -7.91 -67.37 -7.63
N ALA A 209 -7.17 -68.05 -8.51
CA ALA A 209 -7.61 -69.26 -9.20
C ALA A 209 -7.41 -70.47 -8.28
N ALA A 210 -8.45 -71.30 -8.19
CA ALA A 210 -8.41 -72.76 -8.14
C ALA A 210 -9.83 -73.25 -8.48
#